data_AF-A0A6B0DKY7-F1
#
_entry.id   AF-A0A6B0DKY7-F1
#
_cell.length_a   1.000
_cell.length_b   1.000
_cell.length_c   1.000
_cell.angle_alpha   90.00
_cell.angle_beta   90.00
_cell.angle_gamma   90.00
#
_symmetry.space_group_name_H-M   'P 1'
#
loop_
_entity.id
_entity.type
_entity.pdbx_description
1 polymer ?
#
loop_
_entity_poly.entity_id
_entity_poly.type
_entity_poly.pdbx_seq_one_letter_code
_entity_poly.pdbx_strand_id
1 'polypeptide(L)'
;MHKERLNNKIMVIMVISLFLLSYFSLLASGNDFVQISKGFDNRLLSGKYIGVPDLNMKIDISIALKLRNEQQLDNYLKELQDPNSPMFHHFISKENFQNIYSPTNEDFQMVFNYFKSRWQDVTPGPYNLAIFINN
;
A
#
# COMPACT_ATOMS: atom_id res chain seq x y z
N MET A 1 -1.45 44.93 44.93
CA MET A 1 -0.71 43.66 45.14
C MET A 1 -1.53 42.38 44.80
N HIS A 2 -2.85 42.43 44.62
CA HIS A 2 -3.68 41.23 44.37
C HIS A 2 -3.83 40.83 42.88
N LYS A 3 -3.67 41.78 41.94
CA LYS A 3 -3.88 41.58 40.48
C LYS A 3 -2.72 40.85 39.79
N GLU A 4 -1.50 41.05 40.29
CA GLU A 4 -0.27 40.45 39.75
C GLU A 4 -0.20 38.94 40.03
N ARG A 5 -0.62 38.52 41.24
CA ARG A 5 -0.76 37.10 41.60
C ARG A 5 -1.78 36.35 40.74
N LEU A 6 -2.84 37.03 40.28
CA LEU A 6 -3.85 36.42 39.41
C LEU A 6 -3.31 36.23 37.99
N ASN A 7 -2.58 37.22 37.46
CA ASN A 7 -1.95 37.14 36.15
C ASN A 7 -0.88 36.04 36.10
N ASN A 8 -0.11 35.86 37.17
CA ASN A 8 0.89 34.80 37.25
C ASN A 8 0.23 33.40 37.29
N LYS A 9 -0.90 33.24 37.97
CA LYS A 9 -1.67 31.99 37.96
C LYS A 9 -2.22 31.66 36.57
N ILE A 10 -2.75 32.66 35.87
CA ILE A 10 -3.26 32.49 34.49
C ILE A 10 -2.13 32.12 33.54
N MET A 11 -0.97 32.76 33.66
CA MET A 11 0.21 32.45 32.84
C MET A 11 0.71 31.02 33.09
N VAL A 12 0.77 30.58 34.35
CA VAL A 12 1.18 29.20 34.71
C VAL A 12 0.20 28.17 34.12
N ILE A 13 -1.11 28.42 34.20
CA ILE A 13 -2.12 27.53 33.60
C ILE A 13 -1.96 27.49 32.08
N MET A 14 -1.71 28.62 31.41
CA MET A 14 -1.46 28.64 29.96
C MET A 14 -0.22 27.84 29.57
N VAL A 15 0.88 27.97 30.31
CA VAL A 15 2.12 27.21 30.03
C VAL A 15 1.90 25.72 30.25
N ILE A 16 1.22 25.32 31.32
CA ILE A 16 0.88 23.91 31.58
C ILE A 16 -0.02 23.36 30.49
N SER A 17 -1.04 24.10 30.04
CA SER A 17 -1.92 23.68 28.94
C SER A 17 -1.15 23.54 27.62
N LEU A 18 -0.20 24.45 27.34
CA LEU A 18 0.64 24.39 26.14
C LEU A 18 1.56 23.15 26.17
N PHE A 19 2.10 22.81 27.34
CA PHE A 19 2.86 21.58 27.55
C PHE A 19 1.97 20.34 27.45
N LEU A 20 0.75 20.33 28.02
CA LEU A 20 -0.15 19.19 27.89
C LEU A 20 -0.57 18.93 26.43
N LEU A 21 -0.80 19.99 25.64
CA LEU A 21 -1.13 19.88 24.22
C LEU A 21 -0.01 19.24 23.39
N SER A 22 1.26 19.50 23.71
CA SER A 22 2.41 18.92 22.98
C SER A 22 2.70 17.47 23.35
N TYR A 23 2.32 17.01 24.55
CA TYR A 23 2.44 15.60 24.93
C TYR A 23 1.40 14.69 24.25
N PHE A 24 0.19 15.20 23.97
CA PHE A 24 -0.87 14.41 23.34
C PHE A 24 -0.56 14.00 21.89
N SER A 25 0.15 14.84 21.13
CA SER A 25 0.56 14.53 19.75
C SER A 25 1.62 13.42 19.66
N LEU A 26 2.36 13.16 20.74
CA LEU A 26 3.36 12.08 20.80
C LEU A 26 2.75 10.70 21.06
N LEU A 27 1.53 10.64 21.60
CA LEU A 27 0.83 9.38 21.93
C LEU A 27 -0.06 8.86 20.79
N ALA A 28 -0.26 9.65 19.74
CA ALA A 28 -1.00 9.25 18.55
C ALA A 28 -0.10 8.46 17.57
N SER A 29 0.41 7.31 18.01
CA SER A 29 1.04 6.33 17.12
C SER A 29 0.07 5.18 16.93
N GLY A 30 -0.85 5.32 15.97
CA GLY A 30 -1.63 4.19 15.48
C GLY A 30 -0.70 3.22 14.74
N ASN A 31 -0.98 1.92 14.84
CA ASN A 31 -0.27 0.94 14.03
C ASN A 31 -0.82 1.02 12.59
N ASP A 32 -0.03 1.59 11.67
CA ASP A 32 -0.36 1.70 10.22
C ASP A 32 -0.32 0.34 9.47
N PHE A 33 -0.20 -0.77 10.20
CA PHE A 33 -0.10 -2.10 9.60
C PHE A 33 -1.48 -2.59 9.14
N VAL A 34 -1.63 -2.77 7.83
CA VAL A 34 -2.80 -3.40 7.20
C VAL A 34 -2.58 -4.91 7.14
N GLN A 35 -3.54 -5.70 7.65
CA GLN A 35 -3.48 -7.15 7.56
C GLN A 35 -3.76 -7.61 6.12
N ILE A 36 -2.84 -8.38 5.54
CA ILE A 36 -3.05 -9.05 4.25
C ILE A 36 -3.67 -10.43 4.52
N SER A 37 -4.99 -10.53 4.41
CA SER A 37 -5.78 -11.72 4.81
C SER A 37 -5.46 -13.00 4.03
N LYS A 38 -4.77 -12.91 2.89
CA LYS A 38 -4.38 -14.05 2.04
C LYS A 38 -2.88 -14.11 1.74
N GLY A 39 -2.06 -13.39 2.53
CA GLY A 39 -0.61 -13.25 2.26
C GLY A 39 0.25 -14.44 2.67
N PHE A 40 -0.33 -15.44 3.34
CA PHE A 40 0.39 -16.60 3.84
C PHE A 40 -0.24 -17.89 3.34
N ASP A 41 0.55 -18.71 2.65
CA ASP A 41 0.14 -20.03 2.21
C ASP A 41 0.15 -20.99 3.41
N ASN A 42 -1.05 -21.41 3.84
CA ASN A 42 -1.22 -22.29 4.99
C ASN A 42 -0.53 -23.66 4.80
N ARG A 43 -0.20 -24.07 3.57
CA ARG A 43 0.60 -25.27 3.29
C ARG A 43 2.01 -25.17 3.85
N LEU A 44 2.51 -23.97 4.11
CA LEU A 44 3.81 -23.77 4.76
C LEU A 44 3.77 -24.19 6.24
N LEU A 45 2.60 -24.23 6.88
CA LEU A 45 2.47 -24.67 8.28
C LEU A 45 2.70 -26.18 8.45
N SER A 46 2.45 -26.98 7.41
CA SER A 46 2.77 -28.41 7.40
C SER A 46 4.18 -28.72 6.90
N GLY A 47 4.91 -27.69 6.46
CA GLY A 47 6.31 -27.82 6.05
C GLY A 47 7.23 -28.11 7.24
N LYS A 48 8.34 -28.81 6.97
CA LYS A 48 9.42 -28.95 7.96
C LYS A 48 10.23 -27.66 7.98
N TYR A 49 10.28 -26.99 9.12
CA TYR A 49 11.20 -25.87 9.33
C TYR A 49 12.66 -26.37 9.26
N ILE A 50 13.45 -25.78 8.37
CA ILE A 50 14.86 -26.17 8.13
C ILE A 50 15.89 -25.11 8.58
N GLY A 51 15.42 -23.99 9.12
CA GLY A 51 16.27 -22.89 9.59
C GLY A 51 15.94 -21.54 8.95
N VAL A 52 16.73 -20.53 9.30
CA VAL A 52 16.67 -19.18 8.73
C VAL A 52 17.67 -19.09 7.57
N PRO A 53 17.31 -18.49 6.42
CA PRO A 53 18.28 -18.23 5.34
C PRO A 53 19.42 -17.31 5.80
N ASP A 54 20.55 -17.33 5.08
CA ASP A 54 21.64 -16.36 5.29
C ASP A 54 21.10 -14.93 5.18
N LEU A 55 21.51 -14.04 6.09
CA LEU A 55 21.06 -12.64 6.10
C LEU A 55 21.52 -11.85 4.86
N ASN A 56 22.55 -12.33 4.17
CA ASN A 56 23.03 -11.77 2.91
C ASN A 56 22.48 -12.50 1.68
N MET A 57 21.59 -13.49 1.89
CA MET A 57 20.91 -14.16 0.78
C MET A 57 20.05 -13.13 0.07
N LYS A 58 20.25 -13.05 -1.25
CA LYS A 58 19.43 -12.18 -2.07
C LYS A 58 18.03 -12.73 -2.25
N ILE A 59 17.04 -11.87 -2.14
CA ILE A 59 15.62 -12.22 -2.29
C ILE A 59 14.99 -11.27 -3.29
N ASP A 60 14.48 -11.86 -4.37
CA ASP A 60 13.69 -11.13 -5.36
C ASP A 60 12.22 -11.15 -4.93
N ILE A 61 11.62 -9.96 -4.85
CA ILE A 61 10.24 -9.76 -4.39
C ILE A 61 9.45 -9.12 -5.52
N SER A 62 8.30 -9.72 -5.84
CA SER A 62 7.31 -9.16 -6.76
C SER A 62 6.07 -8.75 -6.00
N ILE A 63 5.69 -7.49 -6.11
CA ILE A 63 4.49 -6.92 -5.49
C ILE A 63 3.46 -6.70 -6.58
N ALA A 64 2.43 -7.55 -6.62
CA ALA A 64 1.31 -7.37 -7.53
C ALA A 64 0.34 -6.32 -6.98
N LEU A 65 -0.08 -5.40 -7.85
CA LEU A 65 -1.02 -4.34 -7.51
C LEU A 65 -2.44 -4.72 -7.93
N LYS A 66 -3.42 -4.24 -7.16
CA LYS A 66 -4.83 -4.55 -7.37
C LYS A 66 -5.34 -3.92 -8.66
N LEU A 67 -6.10 -4.68 -9.44
CA LEU A 67 -6.81 -4.17 -10.61
C LEU A 67 -7.96 -3.25 -10.19
N ARG A 68 -8.26 -2.27 -11.05
CA ARG A 68 -9.53 -1.53 -11.03
C ARG A 68 -10.56 -2.28 -11.87
N ASN A 69 -11.84 -2.08 -11.55
CA ASN A 69 -12.96 -2.59 -12.35
C ASN A 69 -12.91 -4.12 -12.61
N GLU A 70 -12.48 -4.92 -11.62
CA GLU A 70 -12.33 -6.38 -11.75
C GLU A 70 -13.60 -7.08 -12.28
N GLN A 71 -14.78 -6.70 -11.78
CA GLN A 71 -16.04 -7.27 -12.25
C GLN A 71 -16.33 -6.93 -13.73
N GLN A 72 -15.94 -5.73 -14.18
CA GLN A 72 -16.06 -5.34 -15.59
C GLN A 72 -15.09 -6.15 -16.44
N LEU A 73 -13.86 -6.35 -15.97
CA LEU A 73 -12.87 -7.19 -16.65
C LEU A 73 -13.38 -8.63 -16.80
N ASP A 74 -13.95 -9.20 -15.74
CA ASP A 74 -14.52 -10.55 -15.75
C ASP A 74 -15.67 -10.67 -16.78
N ASN A 75 -16.54 -9.66 -16.85
CA ASN A 75 -17.63 -9.64 -17.82
C ASN A 75 -17.10 -9.50 -19.25
N TYR A 76 -16.14 -8.60 -19.49
CA TYR A 76 -15.48 -8.44 -20.77
C TYR A 76 -14.83 -9.75 -21.24
N LEU A 77 -14.13 -10.45 -20.35
CA LEU A 77 -13.50 -11.74 -20.68
C LEU A 77 -14.53 -12.83 -21.04
N LYS A 78 -15.70 -12.85 -20.38
CA LYS A 78 -16.80 -13.76 -20.73
C LYS A 78 -17.36 -13.43 -22.11
N GLU A 79 -17.65 -12.16 -22.37
CA GLU A 79 -18.17 -11.71 -23.66
C GLU A 79 -17.17 -11.94 -24.81
N LEU A 80 -15.88 -11.89 -24.53
CA LEU A 80 -14.83 -12.10 -25.52
C LEU A 80 -14.72 -13.56 -25.99
N GLN A 81 -15.17 -14.50 -25.14
CA GLN A 81 -15.14 -15.94 -25.40
C GLN A 81 -16.49 -16.51 -25.90
N ASP A 82 -17.59 -15.76 -25.79
CA ASP A 82 -18.92 -16.19 -26.24
C ASP A 82 -19.12 -15.91 -27.75
N PRO A 83 -19.28 -16.94 -28.61
CA PRO A 83 -19.51 -16.74 -30.04
C PRO A 83 -20.79 -15.98 -30.39
N ASN A 84 -21.77 -15.89 -29.48
CA ASN A 84 -23.01 -15.14 -29.67
C ASN A 84 -22.89 -13.68 -29.22
N SER A 85 -21.79 -13.33 -28.55
CA SER A 85 -21.54 -11.97 -28.10
C SER A 85 -21.09 -11.08 -29.25
N PRO A 86 -21.57 -9.83 -29.32
CA PRO A 86 -21.02 -8.86 -30.26
C PRO A 86 -19.55 -8.54 -30.00
N MET A 87 -19.02 -8.87 -28.81
CA MET A 87 -17.62 -8.66 -28.43
C MET A 87 -16.74 -9.91 -28.64
N PHE A 88 -17.25 -10.96 -29.27
CA PHE A 88 -16.48 -12.17 -29.55
C PHE A 88 -15.19 -11.84 -30.30
N HIS A 89 -14.04 -12.24 -29.73
CA HIS A 89 -12.71 -11.95 -30.27
C HIS A 89 -12.39 -10.44 -30.51
N HIS A 90 -13.13 -9.52 -29.89
CA HIS A 90 -12.85 -8.09 -29.93
C HIS A 90 -11.87 -7.69 -28.82
N PHE A 91 -10.58 -7.93 -29.05
CA PHE A 91 -9.51 -7.61 -28.11
C PHE A 91 -9.23 -6.10 -28.01
N ILE A 92 -8.97 -5.62 -26.80
CA ILE A 92 -8.51 -4.24 -26.56
C ILE A 92 -6.98 -4.12 -26.62
N SER A 93 -6.49 -2.91 -26.88
CA SER A 93 -5.07 -2.60 -26.80
C SER A 93 -4.56 -2.67 -25.35
N LYS A 94 -3.25 -2.85 -25.20
CA LYS A 94 -2.56 -2.80 -23.90
C LYS A 94 -2.77 -1.47 -23.17
N GLU A 95 -2.77 -0.36 -23.92
CA GLU A 95 -3.02 0.98 -23.38
C GLU A 95 -4.45 1.12 -22.85
N ASN A 96 -5.44 0.62 -23.60
CA ASN A 96 -6.84 0.60 -23.13
C ASN A 96 -6.99 -0.30 -21.90
N PHE A 97 -6.31 -1.45 -21.86
CA PHE A 97 -6.31 -2.30 -20.68
C PHE A 97 -5.75 -1.55 -19.46
N GLN A 98 -4.60 -0.89 -19.60
CA GLN A 98 -3.98 -0.14 -18.51
C GLN A 98 -4.89 1.01 -18.03
N ASN A 99 -5.48 1.75 -18.96
CA ASN A 99 -6.36 2.86 -18.64
C ASN A 99 -7.63 2.45 -17.90
N ILE A 100 -8.19 1.27 -18.19
CA ILE A 100 -9.46 0.81 -17.64
C ILE A 100 -9.26 -0.06 -16.40
N TYR A 101 -8.28 -0.97 -16.42
CA TYR A 101 -8.16 -2.06 -15.44
C TYR A 101 -6.91 -1.99 -14.55
N SER A 102 -5.83 -1.35 -14.97
CA SER A 102 -4.66 -1.18 -14.09
C SER A 102 -4.87 -0.04 -13.08
N PRO A 103 -4.11 0.01 -11.96
CA PRO A 103 -4.02 1.19 -11.11
C PRO A 103 -3.80 2.47 -11.91
N THR A 104 -4.36 3.58 -11.42
CA THR A 104 -4.06 4.90 -11.99
C THR A 104 -2.56 5.19 -11.88
N ASN A 105 -2.05 6.11 -12.70
CA ASN A 105 -0.65 6.48 -12.62
C ASN A 105 -0.32 7.05 -11.24
N GLU A 106 -1.24 7.83 -10.67
CA GLU A 106 -1.13 8.44 -9.35
C GLU A 106 -1.05 7.38 -8.24
N ASP A 107 -1.97 6.42 -8.24
CA ASP A 107 -1.98 5.33 -7.24
C ASP A 107 -0.72 4.47 -7.36
N PHE A 108 -0.31 4.15 -8.59
CA PHE A 108 0.92 3.41 -8.84
C PHE A 108 2.13 4.14 -8.27
N GLN A 109 2.28 5.43 -8.58
CA GLN A 109 3.41 6.24 -8.13
C GLN A 109 3.45 6.36 -6.60
N MET A 110 2.29 6.43 -5.94
CA MET A 110 2.23 6.44 -4.48
C MET A 110 2.85 5.18 -3.88
N VAL A 111 2.44 3.99 -4.38
CA VAL A 111 2.96 2.71 -3.90
C VAL A 111 4.43 2.51 -4.31
N PHE A 112 4.78 2.87 -5.55
CA PHE A 112 6.15 2.78 -6.05
C PHE A 112 7.13 3.61 -5.20
N ASN A 113 6.77 4.86 -4.87
CA ASN A 113 7.59 5.73 -4.03
C ASN A 113 7.71 5.21 -2.59
N TYR A 114 6.66 4.59 -2.06
CA TYR A 114 6.72 3.93 -0.75
C TYR A 114 7.84 2.88 -0.71
N PHE A 115 7.92 2.00 -1.71
CA PHE A 115 9.00 1.01 -1.79
C PHE A 115 10.34 1.64 -2.15
N LYS A 116 10.40 2.59 -3.08
CA LYS A 116 11.66 3.23 -3.49
C LYS A 116 12.36 3.96 -2.33
N SER A 117 11.61 4.47 -1.36
CA SER A 117 12.19 5.11 -0.16
C SER A 117 12.87 4.16 0.83
N ARG A 118 12.67 2.84 0.69
CA ARG A 118 13.10 1.81 1.65
C ARG A 118 14.10 0.80 1.08
N TRP A 119 14.09 0.61 -0.25
CA TRP A 119 14.96 -0.35 -0.93
C TRP A 119 15.73 0.32 -2.07
N GLN A 120 16.95 -0.15 -2.32
CA GLN A 120 17.83 0.46 -3.33
C GLN A 120 17.40 0.05 -4.76
N ASP A 121 17.21 -1.24 -5.01
CA ASP A 121 16.83 -1.76 -6.32
C ASP A 121 15.33 -2.08 -6.37
N VAL A 122 14.57 -1.04 -6.70
CA VAL A 122 13.12 -1.08 -6.93
C VAL A 122 12.87 -0.61 -8.36
N THR A 123 12.17 -1.41 -9.13
CA THR A 123 11.84 -1.16 -10.54
C THR A 123 10.35 -1.31 -10.82
N PRO A 124 9.79 -0.49 -11.72
CA PRO A 124 8.39 -0.61 -12.10
C PRO A 124 8.18 -1.83 -13.00
N GLY A 125 7.13 -2.61 -12.72
CA GLY A 125 6.65 -3.65 -13.61
C GLY A 125 5.73 -3.12 -14.70
N PRO A 126 5.30 -4.00 -15.62
CA PRO A 126 4.48 -3.59 -16.76
C PRO A 126 3.08 -3.14 -16.34
N TYR A 127 2.53 -2.19 -17.10
CA TYR A 127 1.14 -1.71 -17.01
C TYR A 127 0.69 -1.25 -15.62
N ASN A 128 1.60 -0.76 -14.77
CA ASN A 128 1.31 -0.39 -13.38
C ASN A 128 0.74 -1.54 -12.52
N LEU A 129 1.00 -2.80 -12.89
CA LEU A 129 0.46 -3.97 -12.18
C LEU A 129 1.45 -4.60 -11.22
N ALA A 130 2.72 -4.25 -11.31
CA ALA A 130 3.75 -4.85 -10.48
C ALA A 130 4.83 -3.84 -10.10
N ILE A 131 5.45 -4.11 -8.97
CA ILE A 131 6.70 -3.50 -8.53
C ILE A 131 7.65 -4.65 -8.22
N PHE A 132 8.86 -4.57 -8.73
CA PHE A 132 9.90 -5.54 -8.47
C PHE A 132 10.94 -4.94 -7.54
N ILE A 133 11.38 -5.73 -6.57
CA ILE A 133 12.45 -5.39 -5.64
C ILE A 133 13.46 -6.50 -5.70
N ASN A 134 14.70 -6.19 -6.09
CA ASN A 134 15.81 -7.11 -5.95
C ASN A 134 16.66 -6.62 -4.79
N ASN A 135 17.08 -7.51 -3.91
CA ASN A 135 17.93 -7.16 -2.79
C ASN A 135 18.94 -8.27 -2.58
#